data_AF-A0A4Y2V9U6-F1
#
_entry.id   AF-A0A4Y2V9U6-F1
#
_cell.length_a   1.000
_cell.length_b   1.000
_cell.length_c   1.000
_cell.angle_alpha   90.00
_cell.angle_beta   90.00
_cell.angle_gamma   90.00
#
_symmetry.space_group_name_H-M   'P 1'
#
loop_
_entity.id
_entity.type
_entity.pdbx_description
1 polymer ?
#
loop_
_entity_poly.entity_id
_entity_poly.type
_entity_poly.pdbx_seq_one_letter_code
_entity_poly.pdbx_strand_id
1 'polypeptide(L)'
;MWRLLGSHMHDRSHAVMRLPVHLPNQKHVTFKEALEAARSRQTMLESWFQLNQSDPDAQTLLNTDIPYNYEYDRNNWKRGKRGGNKIVARMYVLNVKDAERFYLRMLLLHVPGAASFKFLRMVDNVIYDTFKQASFLYSVLL
;
A
#
# COMPACT_ATOMS: atom_id res chain seq x y z
N MET A 1 8.39 -33.11 -33.87
CA MET A 1 7.67 -32.62 -35.07
C MET A 1 6.18 -32.91 -34.83
N TRP A 2 5.21 -32.00 -34.84
CA TRP A 2 5.06 -30.62 -35.34
C TRP A 2 4.12 -29.80 -34.44
N ARG A 3 4.25 -28.46 -34.50
CA ARG A 3 3.45 -27.43 -33.83
C ARG A 3 2.14 -27.17 -34.59
N LEU A 4 1.03 -26.90 -33.89
CA LEU A 4 -0.15 -26.22 -34.44
C LEU A 4 -0.67 -25.22 -33.39
N LEU A 5 -0.77 -23.95 -33.79
CA LEU A 5 -1.17 -22.75 -33.01
C LEU A 5 -0.12 -22.19 -32.04
N GLY A 6 0.96 -21.68 -32.62
CA GLY A 6 1.79 -20.66 -31.96
C GLY A 6 1.11 -19.30 -32.00
N SER A 7 0.27 -18.99 -31.02
CA SER A 7 0.16 -17.60 -30.57
C SER A 7 1.30 -17.35 -29.59
N HIS A 8 2.15 -16.37 -29.91
CA HIS A 8 3.06 -15.79 -28.93
C HIS A 8 2.17 -15.14 -27.86
N MET A 9 1.79 -15.89 -26.83
CA MET A 9 1.37 -15.26 -25.58
C MET A 9 2.61 -14.49 -25.13
N HIS A 10 2.59 -13.16 -25.28
CA HIS A 10 3.66 -12.31 -24.78
C HIS A 10 3.85 -12.63 -23.30
N ASP A 11 4.88 -13.41 -23.01
CA ASP A 11 5.19 -13.92 -21.68
C ASP A 11 5.88 -12.82 -20.88
N ARG A 12 5.09 -11.81 -20.53
CA ARG A 12 5.38 -10.94 -19.39
C ARG A 12 4.24 -11.13 -18.41
N SER A 13 4.22 -12.26 -17.72
CA SER A 13 3.53 -12.37 -16.44
C SER A 13 4.02 -11.21 -15.56
N HIS A 14 3.15 -10.24 -15.30
CA HIS A 14 3.50 -9.08 -14.47
C HIS A 14 3.81 -9.59 -13.07
N ALA A 15 4.92 -9.16 -12.47
CA ALA A 15 5.22 -9.54 -11.09
C ALA A 15 4.13 -8.97 -10.17
N VAL A 16 3.59 -9.78 -9.26
CA VAL A 16 2.56 -9.33 -8.33
C VAL A 16 3.20 -8.96 -6.99
N MET A 17 3.12 -7.69 -6.60
CA MET A 17 3.56 -7.23 -5.29
C MET A 17 2.38 -7.19 -4.32
N ARG A 18 2.54 -7.80 -3.15
CA ARG A 18 1.52 -7.78 -2.11
C ARG A 18 1.76 -6.60 -1.17
N LEU A 19 0.78 -5.72 -1.02
CA LEU A 19 0.83 -4.59 -0.10
C LEU A 19 0.12 -4.96 1.22
N PRO A 20 0.85 -5.11 2.33
CA PRO A 20 0.25 -5.41 3.62
C PRO A 20 -0.57 -4.22 4.14
N VAL A 21 -1.75 -4.50 4.70
CA VAL A 21 -2.59 -3.49 5.37
C VAL A 21 -2.64 -3.82 6.85
N HIS A 22 -2.30 -2.86 7.71
CA HIS A 22 -2.36 -3.02 9.15
C HIS A 22 -2.74 -1.72 9.85
N LEU A 23 -3.35 -1.84 11.02
CA LEU A 23 -3.61 -0.71 11.91
C LEU A 23 -2.32 -0.27 12.64
N PRO A 24 -2.25 0.95 13.22
CA PRO A 24 -1.04 1.53 13.81
C PRO A 24 -0.29 0.65 14.83
N ASN A 25 -0.99 -0.26 15.51
CA ASN A 25 -0.41 -1.13 16.55
C ASN A 25 -0.58 -2.63 16.25
N GLN A 26 -0.95 -2.98 15.02
CA GLN A 26 -1.22 -4.37 14.62
C GLN A 26 -0.25 -4.85 13.54
N LYS A 27 1.05 -4.59 13.77
CA LYS A 27 2.12 -5.14 12.94
C LYS A 27 2.22 -6.65 13.11
N HIS A 28 2.58 -7.34 12.03
CA HIS A 28 2.81 -8.78 12.09
C HIS A 28 4.12 -9.08 12.82
N VAL A 29 4.05 -9.91 13.87
CA VAL A 29 5.21 -10.37 14.64
C VAL A 29 5.46 -11.84 14.29
N THR A 30 6.71 -12.20 14.00
CA THR A 30 7.08 -13.62 13.80
C THR A 30 7.60 -14.23 15.10
N PHE A 31 7.40 -15.54 15.32
CA PHE A 31 7.87 -16.24 16.52
C PHE A 31 9.38 -16.13 16.79
N LYS A 32 10.18 -15.84 15.75
CA LYS A 32 11.64 -15.69 15.86
C LYS A 32 12.07 -14.26 16.23
N GLU A 33 11.17 -13.29 16.17
CA GLU A 33 11.46 -11.90 16.48
C GLU A 33 11.05 -11.57 17.91
N ALA A 34 11.89 -10.81 18.62
CA ALA A 34 11.50 -10.19 19.87
C ALA A 34 10.39 -9.15 19.61
N LEU A 35 9.42 -9.03 20.52
CA LEU A 35 8.26 -8.15 20.38
C LEU A 35 8.65 -6.69 20.08
N GLU A 36 9.65 -6.17 20.78
CA GLU A 36 10.13 -4.78 20.60
C GLU A 36 10.85 -4.58 19.26
N ALA A 37 11.57 -5.59 18.78
CA ALA A 37 12.17 -5.55 17.45
C ALA A 37 11.09 -5.54 16.35
N ALA A 38 10.03 -6.33 16.52
CA ALA A 38 8.92 -6.36 15.56
C ALA A 38 8.10 -5.05 15.55
N ARG A 39 7.93 -4.39 16.70
CA ARG A 39 7.26 -3.09 16.82
C ARG A 39 8.05 -1.96 16.15
N SER A 40 9.36 -1.94 16.38
CA SER A 40 10.26 -0.94 15.80
C SER A 40 10.53 -1.16 14.30
N ARG A 41 10.32 -2.38 13.78
CA ARG A 41 10.44 -2.66 12.34
C ARG A 41 9.46 -1.83 11.53
N GLN A 42 10.00 -1.07 10.60
CA GLN A 42 9.21 -0.33 9.62
C GLN A 42 8.53 -1.27 8.65
N THR A 43 7.26 -1.05 8.38
CA THR A 43 6.51 -1.82 7.37
C THR A 43 6.54 -1.14 6.01
N MET A 44 6.18 -1.88 4.96
CA MET A 44 6.04 -1.35 3.59
C MET A 44 4.99 -0.21 3.49
N LEU A 45 3.94 -0.26 4.32
CA LEU A 45 2.95 0.81 4.40
C LEU A 45 3.53 2.06 5.08
N GLU A 46 4.28 1.88 6.17
CA GLU A 46 4.92 2.99 6.88
C GLU A 46 6.07 3.62 6.09
N SER A 47 6.78 2.84 5.26
CA SER A 47 7.77 3.40 4.34
C SER A 47 7.11 4.19 3.20
N TRP A 48 5.89 3.84 2.78
CA TRP A 48 5.14 4.68 1.84
C TRP A 48 4.77 6.01 2.47
N PHE A 49 4.32 6.00 3.73
CA PHE A 49 4.06 7.23 4.48
C PHE A 49 5.31 8.13 4.57
N GLN A 50 6.49 7.56 4.85
CA GLN A 50 7.73 8.33 4.87
C GLN A 50 8.15 8.83 3.49
N LEU A 51 7.97 8.02 2.44
CA LEU A 51 8.23 8.45 1.06
C LEU A 51 7.40 9.70 0.72
N ASN A 52 6.11 9.69 1.04
CA ASN A 52 5.20 10.81 0.79
C ASN A 52 5.56 12.08 1.57
N GLN A 53 6.34 12.00 2.65
CA GLN A 53 6.82 13.20 3.36
C GLN A 53 7.92 13.95 2.60
N SER A 54 8.61 13.28 1.66
CA SER A 54 9.83 13.81 1.04
C SER A 54 9.84 13.81 -0.49
N ASP A 55 9.01 13.01 -1.15
CA ASP A 55 8.94 12.91 -2.62
C ASP A 55 7.60 13.44 -3.15
N PRO A 56 7.58 14.62 -3.81
CA PRO A 56 6.37 15.19 -4.41
C PRO A 56 5.72 14.30 -5.47
N ASP A 57 6.50 13.51 -6.21
CA ASP A 57 5.92 12.62 -7.23
C ASP A 57 5.13 11.50 -6.55
N ALA A 58 5.65 10.95 -5.45
CA ALA A 58 4.96 9.93 -4.67
C ALA A 58 3.65 10.44 -4.05
N GLN A 59 3.58 11.73 -3.70
CA GLN A 59 2.37 12.36 -3.16
C GLN A 59 1.19 12.33 -4.15
N THR A 60 1.47 12.25 -5.45
CA THR A 60 0.42 12.15 -6.49
C THR A 60 -0.11 10.73 -6.70
N LEU A 61 0.53 9.72 -6.09
CA LEU A 61 0.24 8.31 -6.34
C LEU A 61 -0.57 7.68 -5.20
N LEU A 62 -1.47 6.77 -5.56
CA LEU A 62 -2.10 5.85 -4.61
C LEU A 62 -1.08 4.82 -4.14
N ASN A 63 -1.29 4.26 -2.95
CA ASN A 63 -0.43 3.20 -2.42
C ASN A 63 -0.29 2.01 -3.40
N THR A 64 -1.37 1.67 -4.14
CA THR A 64 -1.35 0.61 -5.16
C THR A 64 -0.54 0.97 -6.41
N ASP A 65 -0.28 2.25 -6.65
CA ASP A 65 0.42 2.73 -7.84
C ASP A 65 1.92 2.92 -7.59
N ILE A 66 2.33 2.99 -6.32
CA ILE A 66 3.73 3.11 -5.92
C ILE A 66 4.62 2.04 -6.55
N PRO A 67 4.28 0.73 -6.53
CA PRO A 67 5.15 -0.30 -7.10
C PRO A 67 5.37 -0.20 -8.62
N TYR A 68 4.58 0.61 -9.34
CA TYR A 68 4.82 0.86 -10.77
C TYR A 68 5.96 1.83 -11.01
N ASN A 69 6.20 2.76 -10.07
CA ASN A 69 7.18 3.84 -10.20
C ASN A 69 8.36 3.71 -9.23
N TYR A 70 8.19 2.93 -8.16
CA TYR A 70 9.14 2.75 -7.07
C TYR A 70 9.45 1.27 -6.84
N GLU A 71 10.70 0.99 -6.51
CA GLU A 71 11.19 -0.33 -6.12
C GLU A 71 11.33 -0.37 -4.59
N TYR A 72 10.86 -1.46 -3.97
CA TYR A 72 10.99 -1.67 -2.54
C TYR A 72 12.27 -2.44 -2.23
N ASP A 73 13.20 -1.83 -1.52
CA ASP A 73 14.49 -2.40 -1.16
C ASP A 73 14.90 -1.97 0.26
N ARG A 74 15.41 -2.91 1.06
CA ARG A 74 15.87 -2.69 2.44
C ARG A 74 14.90 -1.83 3.27
N ASN A 75 13.63 -2.24 3.28
CA ASN A 75 12.52 -1.60 3.97
C ASN A 75 12.16 -0.18 3.52
N ASN A 76 12.65 0.26 2.34
CA ASN A 76 12.41 1.60 1.83
C ASN A 76 11.96 1.58 0.37
N TRP A 77 11.15 2.57 -0.01
CA TRP A 77 10.81 2.81 -1.40
C TRP A 77 11.87 3.69 -2.05
N LYS A 78 12.36 3.28 -3.22
CA LYS A 78 13.33 4.02 -4.02
C LYS A 78 12.78 4.22 -5.41
N ARG A 79 13.10 5.35 -6.04
CA ARG A 79 12.67 5.64 -7.41
C ARG A 79 13.17 4.52 -8.34
N GLY A 80 12.23 3.89 -9.04
CA GLY A 80 12.52 2.78 -9.96
C GLY A 80 13.13 3.26 -11.26
N LYS A 81 13.74 2.34 -12.02
CA LYS A 81 14.24 2.66 -13.37
C LYS A 81 13.06 2.75 -14.35
N ARG A 82 13.00 3.82 -15.14
CA ARG A 82 12.02 3.95 -16.24
C ARG A 82 12.15 2.74 -17.18
N GLY A 83 11.04 2.05 -17.44
CA GLY A 83 10.99 0.89 -18.34
C GLY A 83 11.22 -0.49 -17.68
N GLY A 84 11.22 -0.58 -16.35
CA GLY A 84 11.28 -1.85 -15.61
C GLY A 84 10.07 -2.78 -15.85
N ASN A 85 10.16 -4.01 -15.32
CA ASN A 85 9.04 -4.96 -15.36
C ASN A 85 7.81 -4.35 -14.69
N LYS A 86 6.66 -4.40 -15.38
CA LYS A 86 5.39 -3.90 -14.82
C LYS A 86 5.01 -4.76 -13.60
N ILE A 87 4.90 -4.12 -12.43
CA ILE A 87 4.48 -4.76 -11.19
C ILE A 87 3.01 -4.43 -10.96
N VAL A 88 2.17 -5.44 -10.71
CA VAL A 88 0.78 -5.22 -10.29
C VAL A 88 0.69 -5.36 -8.79
N ALA A 89 0.30 -4.28 -8.10
CA ALA A 89 0.08 -4.30 -6.66
C ALA A 89 -1.27 -4.94 -6.30
N ARG A 90 -1.31 -5.72 -5.21
CA ARG A 90 -2.55 -6.26 -4.63
C ARG A 90 -2.54 -6.14 -3.10
N MET A 91 -3.62 -5.60 -2.55
CA MET A 91 -3.90 -5.68 -1.10
C MET A 91 -4.68 -6.95 -0.78
N TYR A 92 -4.46 -7.54 0.39
CA TYR A 92 -5.13 -8.79 0.81
C TYR A 92 -6.67 -8.63 0.92
N VAL A 93 -7.36 -9.76 0.72
CA VAL A 93 -8.75 -9.93 1.15
C VAL A 93 -8.79 -9.83 2.66
N LEU A 94 -9.64 -8.95 3.17
CA LEU A 94 -9.77 -8.70 4.59
C LEU A 94 -10.88 -9.58 5.18
N ASN A 95 -10.68 -10.03 6.41
CA ASN A 95 -11.71 -10.74 7.15
C ASN A 95 -12.88 -9.79 7.42
N VAL A 96 -14.11 -10.25 7.19
CA VAL A 96 -15.35 -9.47 7.41
C VAL A 96 -15.45 -8.94 8.85
N LYS A 97 -14.84 -9.63 9.82
CA LYS A 97 -14.80 -9.21 11.23
C LYS A 97 -13.86 -8.03 11.50
N ASP A 98 -12.99 -7.66 10.55
CA ASP A 98 -11.98 -6.62 10.70
C ASP A 98 -12.40 -5.33 9.97
N ALA A 99 -13.50 -4.74 10.47
CA ALA A 99 -14.15 -3.59 9.85
C ALA A 99 -13.21 -2.38 9.70
N GLU A 100 -12.42 -2.05 10.72
CA GLU A 100 -11.50 -0.90 10.66
C GLU A 100 -10.40 -1.10 9.62
N ARG A 101 -9.83 -2.31 9.51
CA ARG A 101 -8.85 -2.61 8.45
C ARG A 101 -9.50 -2.53 7.06
N PHE A 102 -10.79 -2.89 6.93
CA PHE A 102 -11.54 -2.74 5.68
C PHE A 102 -11.65 -1.27 5.25
N TYR A 103 -12.04 -0.37 6.16
CA TYR A 103 -12.13 1.05 5.84
C TYR A 103 -10.75 1.68 5.60
N LEU A 104 -9.72 1.26 6.35
CA LEU A 104 -8.34 1.64 6.04
C LEU A 104 -7.94 1.22 4.62
N ARG A 105 -8.27 0.00 4.19
CA ARG A 105 -8.01 -0.44 2.82
C ARG A 105 -8.74 0.44 1.80
N MET A 106 -9.99 0.80 2.05
CA MET A 106 -10.72 1.71 1.16
C MET A 106 -10.01 3.06 1.04
N LEU A 107 -9.55 3.63 2.15
CA LEU A 107 -8.79 4.89 2.13
C LEU A 107 -7.48 4.74 1.34
N LEU A 108 -6.72 3.66 1.56
CA LEU A 108 -5.46 3.42 0.83
C LEU A 108 -5.63 3.21 -0.68
N LEU A 109 -6.84 2.89 -1.13
CA LEU A 109 -7.19 2.74 -2.54
C LEU A 109 -7.62 4.05 -3.21
N HIS A 110 -7.93 5.10 -2.44
CA HIS A 110 -8.52 6.33 -2.98
C HIS A 110 -7.82 7.61 -2.52
N VAL A 111 -7.02 7.57 -1.45
CA VAL A 111 -6.31 8.73 -0.90
C VAL A 111 -4.84 8.67 -1.30
N PRO A 112 -4.40 9.47 -2.30
CA PRO A 112 -2.99 9.55 -2.68
C PRO A 112 -2.18 10.31 -1.65
N GLY A 113 -0.87 10.08 -1.65
CA GLY A 113 0.09 10.90 -0.89
C GLY A 113 -0.06 10.89 0.63
N ALA A 114 -0.79 9.94 1.21
CA ALA A 114 -0.98 9.90 2.64
C ALA A 114 0.37 9.76 3.37
N ALA A 115 0.65 10.66 4.31
CA ALA A 115 1.93 10.71 5.01
C ALA A 115 1.93 10.05 6.41
N SER A 116 0.77 9.54 6.85
CA SER A 116 0.61 8.80 8.12
C SER A 116 -0.79 8.17 8.24
N PHE A 117 -0.98 7.31 9.25
CA PHE A 117 -2.31 6.87 9.66
C PHE A 117 -3.22 8.00 10.15
N LYS A 118 -2.64 9.05 10.74
CA LYS A 118 -3.37 10.24 11.18
C LYS A 118 -3.90 11.01 9.97
N PHE A 119 -3.10 11.14 8.92
CA PHE A 119 -3.50 11.76 7.66
C PHE A 119 -4.71 11.05 7.04
N LEU A 120 -4.69 9.71 7.00
CA LEU A 120 -5.82 8.93 6.47
C LEU A 120 -7.13 9.10 7.27
N ARG A 121 -7.05 9.59 8.51
CA ARG A 121 -8.22 9.92 9.35
C ARG A 121 -8.54 11.40 9.37
N MET A 122 -7.86 12.23 8.58
CA MET A 122 -8.06 13.67 8.55
C MET A 122 -8.90 14.05 7.34
N VAL A 123 -10.05 14.67 7.56
CA VAL A 123 -10.92 15.21 6.51
C VAL A 123 -11.24 16.66 6.87
N ASP A 124 -11.07 17.59 5.95
CA ASP A 124 -11.27 19.03 6.17
C ASP A 124 -10.59 19.56 7.45
N ASN A 125 -9.33 19.16 7.67
CA ASN A 125 -8.52 19.46 8.87
C ASN A 125 -9.06 18.92 10.21
N VAL A 126 -10.10 18.09 10.20
CA VAL A 126 -10.64 17.40 11.38
C VAL A 126 -10.13 15.97 11.41
N ILE A 127 -9.59 15.52 12.55
CA ILE A 127 -9.13 14.15 12.75
C ILE A 127 -10.25 13.33 13.39
N TYR A 128 -10.60 12.21 12.77
CA TYR A 128 -11.62 11.30 13.25
C TYR A 128 -11.02 10.11 14.02
N ASP A 129 -11.80 9.54 14.93
CA ASP A 129 -11.34 8.43 15.78
C ASP A 129 -11.13 7.13 14.98
N THR A 130 -11.97 6.91 13.97
CA THR A 130 -11.99 5.67 13.20
C THR A 130 -11.70 5.89 11.71
N PHE A 131 -11.12 4.88 11.05
CA PHE A 131 -10.99 4.88 9.60
C PHE A 131 -12.36 4.78 8.93
N LYS A 132 -13.33 4.13 9.59
CA LYS A 132 -14.73 4.10 9.14
C LYS A 132 -15.28 5.50 8.92
N GLN A 133 -15.28 6.34 9.95
CA GLN A 133 -15.80 7.71 9.87
C GLN A 133 -15.11 8.52 8.77
N ALA A 134 -13.78 8.49 8.74
CA ALA A 134 -13.02 9.19 7.71
C ALA A 134 -13.36 8.70 6.29
N SER A 135 -13.45 7.38 6.08
CA SER A 135 -13.76 6.80 4.77
C SER A 135 -15.15 7.19 4.25
N PHE A 136 -16.15 7.27 5.13
CA PHE A 136 -17.49 7.72 4.75
C PHE A 136 -17.47 9.19 4.32
N LEU A 137 -16.73 10.05 5.03
CA LEU A 137 -16.66 11.47 4.68
C LEU A 137 -15.89 11.72 3.40
N TYR A 138 -14.76 11.03 3.19
CA TYR A 138 -14.04 11.07 1.91
C TYR A 138 -14.91 10.65 0.73
N SER A 139 -15.80 9.66 0.91
CA SER A 139 -16.71 9.22 -0.16
C SER A 139 -17.82 10.22 -0.49
N VAL A 140 -18.09 11.19 0.39
CA VAL A 140 -19.10 12.25 0.18
C VAL A 140 -18.47 13.52 -0.41
N LEU A 141 -17.15 13.66 -0.30
CA LEU A 141 -16.39 14.84 -0.77
C LEU A 141 -15.75 14.65 -2.16
N LEU A 142 -15.83 13.45 -2.74
CA LEU A 142 -15.44 13.12 -4.12
C LEU A 142 -16.65 13.18 -5.06
#